data_AF-A0A7L3CCX1-F1
#
_entry.id   AF-A0A7L3CCX1-F1
#
_cell.length_a   1.000
_cell.length_b   1.000
_cell.length_c   1.000
_cell.angle_alpha   90.00
_cell.angle_beta   90.00
_cell.angle_gamma   90.00
#
_symmetry.space_group_name_H-M   'P 1'
#
loop_
_entity.id
_entity.type
_entity.pdbx_description
1 polymer ?
#
loop_
_entity_poly.entity_id
_entity_poly.type
_entity_poly.pdbx_seq_one_letter_code
_entity_poly.pdbx_strand_id
1 'polypeptide(L)'
;KRTLLPLHRAEVSAVIFPCRLTMQPPELRSMVLELLECIPPLLLLVLACGLDHVLFTMLSVMQQHSFVQYSFHSSQHLVVQVKGTSLMAQLLRNTVGALNTSSDIQLETSNFACLPQPRGMTRQQYVDSCLPLAVLALLCLAQVYTFRLRRTIAAFYFPKREKSRVLYLYNKLLQQRQSFIRRQRKRIAQRARQDPGLGTSLLEWCCRRWPRLCCWMRRSCTVCGQPETPRARVCPAPTCGALYCRSCW
;
A
#
# COMPACT_ATOMS: atom_id res chain seq x y z
N LYS A 1 -26.00 -39.53 15.30
CA LYS A 1 -24.77 -39.24 14.52
C LYS A 1 -24.39 -37.77 14.74
N ARG A 2 -23.16 -37.45 15.15
CA ARG A 2 -22.70 -36.05 15.30
C ARG A 2 -22.12 -35.58 13.96
N THR A 3 -22.78 -34.62 13.32
CA THR A 3 -22.31 -34.02 12.06
C THR A 3 -21.54 -32.74 12.36
N LEU A 4 -20.43 -32.52 11.64
CA LEU A 4 -19.65 -31.28 11.77
C LEU A 4 -20.34 -30.09 11.10
N LEU A 5 -21.16 -30.33 10.07
CA LEU A 5 -21.92 -29.28 9.41
C LEU A 5 -23.29 -29.08 10.09
N PRO A 6 -23.78 -27.83 10.21
CA PRO A 6 -23.18 -26.57 9.74
C PRO A 6 -22.02 -26.05 10.62
N LEU A 7 -21.07 -25.33 10.02
CA LEU A 7 -19.98 -24.64 10.74
C LEU A 7 -20.51 -23.41 11.49
N HIS A 8 -20.06 -23.19 12.73
CA HIS A 8 -20.37 -21.94 13.45
C HIS A 8 -19.59 -20.77 12.84
N ARG A 9 -20.13 -19.54 12.92
CA ARG A 9 -19.44 -18.32 12.43
C ARG A 9 -18.01 -18.18 12.97
N ALA A 10 -17.79 -18.53 14.25
CA ALA A 10 -16.47 -18.50 14.88
C ALA A 10 -15.51 -19.61 14.38
N GLU A 11 -16.02 -20.67 13.77
CA GLU A 11 -15.23 -21.77 13.22
C GLU A 11 -14.94 -21.56 11.73
N VAL A 12 -15.82 -20.85 11.03
CA VAL A 12 -15.65 -20.51 9.60
C VAL A 12 -14.36 -19.73 9.37
N SER A 13 -13.98 -18.84 10.28
CA SER A 13 -12.72 -18.08 10.19
C SER A 13 -11.47 -18.94 10.35
N ALA A 14 -11.57 -20.11 10.98
CA ALA A 14 -10.45 -21.03 11.19
C ALA A 14 -10.28 -22.07 10.05
N VAL A 15 -11.27 -22.21 9.18
CA VAL A 15 -11.25 -23.18 8.07
C VAL A 15 -10.89 -22.47 6.77
N ILE A 16 -9.80 -22.90 6.12
CA ILE A 16 -9.39 -22.35 4.83
C ILE A 16 -10.14 -23.07 3.70
N PHE A 17 -11.03 -22.35 3.04
CA PHE A 17 -11.80 -22.83 1.89
C PHE A 17 -11.02 -22.56 0.59
N PRO A 18 -10.60 -23.61 -0.15
CA PRO A 18 -9.77 -23.43 -1.36
C PRO A 18 -10.46 -22.60 -2.45
N CYS A 19 -11.78 -22.81 -2.65
CA CYS A 19 -12.53 -22.22 -3.76
C CYS A 19 -13.21 -20.88 -3.42
N ARG A 20 -13.02 -20.34 -2.20
CA ARG A 20 -13.56 -19.01 -1.86
C ARG A 20 -12.50 -17.95 -2.13
N LEU A 21 -12.87 -16.93 -2.92
CA LEU A 21 -12.02 -15.75 -3.20
C LEU A 21 -11.86 -14.81 -1.99
N THR A 22 -12.63 -15.01 -0.92
CA THR A 22 -12.53 -14.18 0.27
C THR A 22 -11.20 -14.42 0.97
N MET A 23 -10.35 -13.39 1.03
CA MET A 23 -9.06 -13.45 1.70
C MET A 23 -9.23 -13.65 3.20
N GLN A 24 -8.52 -14.63 3.74
CA GLN A 24 -8.60 -14.98 5.14
C GLN A 24 -7.55 -14.19 5.95
N PRO A 25 -7.82 -13.81 7.20
CA PRO A 25 -6.87 -13.08 8.04
C PRO A 25 -5.43 -13.64 8.11
N PRO A 26 -5.18 -14.96 8.15
CA PRO A 26 -3.79 -15.46 8.09
C PRO A 26 -3.11 -15.18 6.74
N GLU A 27 -3.85 -15.21 5.65
CA GLU A 27 -3.31 -14.93 4.31
C GLU A 27 -3.00 -13.45 4.15
N LEU A 28 -3.87 -12.58 4.67
CA LEU A 28 -3.63 -11.14 4.73
C LEU A 28 -2.36 -10.78 5.51
N ARG A 29 -2.08 -11.48 6.62
CA ARG A 29 -0.83 -11.24 7.37
C ARG A 29 0.42 -11.56 6.55
N SER A 30 0.41 -12.68 5.82
CA SER A 30 1.52 -13.00 4.91
C SER A 30 1.63 -11.97 3.78
N MET A 31 0.52 -11.54 3.18
CA MET A 31 0.55 -10.49 2.15
C MET A 31 1.11 -9.17 2.67
N VAL A 32 0.72 -8.76 3.87
CA VAL A 32 1.18 -7.50 4.46
C VAL A 32 2.68 -7.55 4.74
N LEU A 33 3.21 -8.70 5.17
CA LEU A 33 4.66 -8.88 5.35
C LEU A 33 5.42 -8.75 4.02
N GLU A 34 4.96 -9.45 2.97
CA GLU A 34 5.57 -9.39 1.64
C GLU A 34 5.48 -7.98 1.02
N LEU A 35 4.35 -7.30 1.23
CA LEU A 35 4.18 -5.92 0.77
C LEU A 35 5.07 -4.94 1.54
N LEU A 36 5.33 -5.20 2.83
CA LEU A 36 6.26 -4.40 3.63
C LEU A 36 7.68 -4.47 3.07
N GLU A 37 8.10 -5.63 2.57
CA GLU A 37 9.39 -5.81 1.90
C GLU A 37 9.49 -5.05 0.56
N CYS A 38 8.35 -4.71 -0.06
CA CYS A 38 8.31 -3.88 -1.28
C CYS A 38 8.42 -2.37 -0.99
N ILE A 39 8.32 -1.92 0.27
CA ILE A 39 8.37 -0.49 0.62
C ILE A 39 9.75 0.13 0.39
N PRO A 40 10.87 -0.47 0.82
CA PRO A 40 12.20 0.12 0.61
C PRO A 40 12.54 0.43 -0.86
N PRO A 41 12.34 -0.47 -1.84
CA PRO A 41 12.65 -0.15 -3.23
C PRO A 41 11.69 0.88 -3.84
N LEU A 42 10.42 0.93 -3.41
CA LEU A 42 9.49 1.99 -3.79
C LEU A 42 9.93 3.35 -3.26
N LEU A 43 10.34 3.42 -1.99
CA LEU A 43 10.85 4.65 -1.39
C LEU A 43 12.12 5.13 -2.10
N LEU A 44 13.05 4.23 -2.37
CA LEU A 44 14.29 4.53 -3.10
C LEU A 44 13.99 5.10 -4.49
N LEU A 45 13.03 4.51 -5.23
CA LEU A 45 12.61 5.01 -6.52
C LEU A 45 12.05 6.44 -6.41
N VAL A 46 11.14 6.68 -5.46
CA VAL A 46 10.55 8.02 -5.26
C VAL A 46 11.63 9.05 -4.94
N LEU A 47 12.58 8.70 -4.07
CA LEU A 47 13.71 9.57 -3.73
C LEU A 47 14.61 9.86 -4.94
N ALA A 48 14.94 8.83 -5.73
CA ALA A 48 15.74 8.99 -6.94
C ALA A 48 15.04 9.88 -7.99
N CYS A 49 13.75 9.64 -8.24
CA CYS A 49 12.96 10.46 -9.15
C CYS A 49 12.85 11.92 -8.66
N GLY A 50 12.68 12.12 -7.35
CA GLY A 50 12.66 13.45 -6.75
C GLY A 50 14.00 14.17 -6.90
N LEU A 51 15.11 13.48 -6.65
CA LEU A 51 16.46 14.02 -6.81
C LEU A 51 16.73 14.41 -8.27
N ASP A 52 16.38 13.56 -9.24
CA ASP A 52 16.51 13.86 -10.67
C ASP A 52 15.71 15.12 -11.05
N HIS A 53 14.50 15.28 -10.51
CA HIS A 53 13.68 16.46 -10.78
C HIS A 53 14.31 17.74 -10.18
N VAL A 54 14.83 17.66 -8.95
CA VAL A 54 15.54 18.77 -8.31
C VAL A 54 16.81 19.12 -9.08
N LEU A 55 17.58 18.13 -9.52
CA LEU A 55 18.79 18.36 -10.33
C LEU A 55 18.44 19.00 -11.67
N PHE A 56 17.43 18.50 -12.36
CA PHE A 56 16.97 19.05 -13.63
C PHE A 56 16.53 20.52 -13.47
N THR A 57 15.71 20.81 -12.47
CA THR A 57 15.25 22.18 -12.20
C THR A 57 16.40 23.10 -11.84
N MET A 58 17.31 22.69 -10.95
CA MET A 58 18.50 23.48 -10.60
C MET A 58 19.38 23.76 -11.82
N LEU A 59 19.68 22.75 -12.63
CA LEU A 59 20.49 22.92 -13.85
C LEU A 59 19.79 23.83 -14.87
N SER A 60 18.47 23.75 -15.02
CA SER A 60 17.70 24.63 -15.90
C SER A 60 17.68 26.09 -15.43
N VAL A 61 17.56 26.31 -14.12
CA VAL A 61 17.62 27.64 -13.50
C VAL A 61 19.03 28.23 -13.65
N MET A 62 20.07 27.42 -13.41
CA MET A 62 21.46 27.83 -13.66
C MET A 62 21.66 28.20 -15.13
N GLN A 63 21.14 27.42 -16.07
CA GLN A 63 21.23 27.72 -17.50
C GLN A 63 20.57 29.07 -17.84
N GLN A 64 19.40 29.35 -17.25
CA GLN A 64 18.65 30.58 -17.54
C GLN A 64 19.29 31.84 -16.95
N HIS A 65 19.93 31.75 -15.78
CA HIS A 65 20.57 32.91 -15.13
C HIS A 65 22.05 33.11 -15.49
N SER A 66 22.74 32.08 -15.99
CA SER A 66 24.15 32.17 -16.41
C SER A 66 24.36 32.42 -17.90
N PHE A 67 23.27 32.50 -18.68
CA PHE A 67 23.34 32.88 -20.08
C PHE A 67 23.72 34.36 -20.19
N VAL A 68 25.00 34.64 -20.46
CA VAL A 68 25.50 35.97 -20.74
C VAL A 68 26.03 36.00 -22.17
N GLN A 69 25.43 36.87 -23.00
CA GLN A 69 25.87 37.16 -24.35
C GLN A 69 26.55 38.53 -24.35
N TYR A 70 27.89 38.54 -24.42
CA TYR A 70 28.67 39.78 -24.51
C TYR A 70 28.89 40.12 -25.99
N SER A 71 28.14 41.10 -26.50
CA SER A 71 28.43 41.75 -27.78
C SER A 71 29.37 42.93 -27.53
N PHE A 72 30.68 42.72 -27.65
CA PHE A 72 31.65 43.82 -27.61
C PHE A 72 31.67 44.53 -28.98
N HIS A 73 31.04 45.70 -29.05
CA HIS A 73 31.22 46.65 -30.16
C HIS A 73 32.23 47.72 -29.72
N SER A 74 33.43 47.74 -30.31
CA SER A 74 34.45 48.76 -30.06
C SER A 74 34.74 49.51 -31.37
N SER A 75 34.05 50.63 -31.59
CA SER A 75 34.28 51.52 -32.75
C SER A 75 35.40 52.54 -32.43
N GLN A 76 36.66 52.13 -32.53
CA GLN A 76 37.80 53.04 -32.36
C GLN A 76 38.09 53.79 -33.68
N HIS A 77 37.46 54.95 -33.87
CA HIS A 77 37.75 55.85 -34.99
C HIS A 77 38.99 56.72 -34.69
N LEU A 78 40.19 56.19 -34.94
CA LEU A 78 41.43 56.98 -34.89
C LEU A 78 41.73 57.59 -36.26
N VAL A 79 41.29 58.83 -36.48
CA VAL A 79 41.63 59.62 -37.68
C VAL A 79 42.84 60.50 -37.36
N VAL A 80 44.02 60.10 -37.84
CA VAL A 80 45.27 60.86 -37.64
C VAL A 80 45.54 61.73 -38.87
N GLN A 81 45.28 63.04 -38.77
CA GLN A 81 45.60 64.02 -39.82
C GLN A 81 46.98 64.65 -39.61
N VAL A 82 47.94 64.32 -40.48
CA VAL A 82 49.27 64.95 -40.50
C VAL A 82 49.25 66.22 -41.36
N LYS A 83 49.42 67.41 -40.77
CA LYS A 83 49.53 68.70 -41.49
C LYS A 83 51.00 69.09 -41.73
N GLY A 84 51.31 69.51 -42.97
CA GLY A 84 52.66 69.93 -43.40
C GLY A 84 53.07 69.38 -44.77
N THR A 85 53.97 70.08 -45.47
CA THR A 85 54.51 69.73 -46.81
C THR A 85 55.96 69.23 -46.78
N SER A 86 56.54 68.99 -45.60
CA SER A 86 57.90 68.46 -45.47
C SER A 86 58.00 66.97 -45.87
N LEU A 87 59.19 66.53 -46.27
CA LEU A 87 59.46 65.12 -46.62
C LEU A 87 59.10 64.16 -45.47
N MET A 88 59.33 64.55 -44.22
CA MET A 88 58.92 63.77 -43.04
C MET A 88 57.39 63.66 -42.89
N ALA A 89 56.65 64.74 -43.22
CA ALA A 89 55.19 64.72 -43.21
C ALA A 89 54.61 63.81 -44.32
N GLN A 90 55.27 63.73 -45.48
CA GLN A 90 54.90 62.78 -46.53
C GLN A 90 55.16 61.32 -46.13
N LEU A 91 56.31 61.02 -45.50
CA LEU A 91 56.59 59.68 -45.01
C LEU A 91 55.59 59.24 -43.94
N LEU A 92 55.30 60.11 -42.96
CA LEU A 92 54.31 59.82 -41.92
C LEU A 92 52.89 59.66 -42.49
N ARG A 93 52.52 60.43 -43.51
CA ARG A 93 51.20 60.29 -44.16
C ARG A 93 51.07 58.96 -44.92
N ASN A 94 52.16 58.48 -45.54
CA ASN A 94 52.18 57.20 -46.24
C ASN A 94 52.19 56.00 -45.27
N THR A 95 52.87 56.09 -44.13
CA THR A 95 52.90 55.01 -43.13
C THR A 95 51.63 54.96 -42.29
N VAL A 96 51.07 56.12 -41.91
CA VAL A 96 49.82 56.21 -41.13
C VAL A 96 48.60 55.97 -42.01
N GLY A 97 48.65 56.30 -43.31
CA GLY A 97 47.58 55.99 -44.26
C GLY A 97 47.31 54.49 -44.40
N ALA A 98 48.33 53.64 -44.22
CA ALA A 98 48.18 52.18 -44.20
C ALA A 98 47.54 51.66 -42.90
N LEU A 99 47.58 52.44 -41.82
CA LEU A 99 46.96 52.12 -40.53
C LEU A 99 45.56 52.76 -40.37
N ASN A 100 45.12 53.56 -41.34
CA ASN A 100 43.78 54.14 -41.39
C ASN A 100 42.75 53.09 -41.84
N THR A 101 42.73 51.96 -41.14
CA THR A 101 41.82 50.85 -41.39
C THR A 101 40.74 50.93 -40.33
N SER A 102 39.53 51.34 -40.71
CA SER A 102 38.35 51.21 -39.85
C SER A 102 38.00 49.73 -39.71
N SER A 103 38.65 49.01 -38.80
CA SER A 103 38.30 47.63 -38.50
C SER A 103 37.13 47.62 -37.53
N ASP A 104 35.93 47.37 -38.04
CA ASP A 104 34.76 47.07 -37.22
C ASP A 104 34.90 45.62 -36.74
N ILE A 105 35.48 45.46 -35.54
CA ILE A 105 35.70 44.14 -34.94
C ILE A 105 34.44 43.78 -34.15
N GLN A 106 33.53 43.05 -34.78
CA GLN A 106 32.36 42.48 -34.10
C GLN A 106 32.76 41.15 -33.45
N LEU A 107 33.08 41.20 -32.16
CA LEU A 107 33.44 40.02 -31.37
C LEU A 107 32.20 39.54 -30.60
N GLU A 108 31.46 38.60 -31.21
CA GLU A 108 30.36 37.90 -30.55
C GLU A 108 30.91 36.69 -29.79
N THR A 109 31.04 36.82 -28.47
CA THR A 109 31.42 35.70 -27.60
C THR A 109 30.21 35.24 -26.80
N SER A 110 29.82 33.98 -26.98
CA SER A 110 28.70 33.37 -26.25
C SER A 110 29.22 32.30 -25.30
N ASN A 111 28.73 32.30 -24.05
CA ASN A 111 29.13 31.31 -23.05
C ASN A 111 28.40 29.95 -23.23
N PHE A 112 27.61 29.79 -24.29
CA PHE A 112 26.70 28.65 -24.50
C PHE A 112 27.40 27.28 -24.45
N ALA A 113 28.64 27.20 -24.94
CA ALA A 113 29.44 25.96 -24.91
C ALA A 113 29.84 25.52 -23.50
N CYS A 114 29.83 26.44 -22.53
CA CYS A 114 30.20 26.19 -21.14
C CYS A 114 28.99 25.95 -20.21
N LEU A 115 27.75 26.14 -20.71
CA LEU A 115 26.54 25.95 -19.91
C LEU A 115 26.20 24.45 -19.79
N PRO A 116 25.86 23.96 -18.57
CA PRO A 116 25.43 22.59 -18.42
C PRO A 116 24.10 22.36 -19.15
N GLN A 117 24.02 21.33 -19.99
CA GLN A 117 22.78 20.94 -20.67
C GLN A 117 21.94 20.07 -19.73
N PRO A 118 20.77 20.54 -19.25
CA PRO A 118 19.90 19.74 -18.40
C PRO A 118 19.30 18.58 -19.22
N ARG A 119 19.83 17.36 -19.02
CA ARG A 119 19.26 16.13 -19.57
C ARG A 119 18.43 15.44 -18.49
N GLY A 120 17.11 15.60 -18.57
CA GLY A 120 16.19 14.82 -17.74
C GLY A 120 16.01 13.40 -18.29
N MET A 121 15.56 12.48 -17.43
CA MET A 121 15.11 11.17 -17.87
C MET A 121 13.94 11.30 -18.86
N THR A 122 14.01 10.52 -19.94
CA THR A 122 12.90 10.41 -20.89
C THR A 122 11.73 9.66 -20.28
N ARG A 123 10.51 9.89 -20.79
CA ARG A 123 9.30 9.20 -20.32
C ARG A 123 9.42 7.66 -20.39
N GLN A 124 10.15 7.15 -21.37
CA GLN A 124 10.41 5.70 -21.51
C GLN A 124 11.27 5.17 -20.37
N GLN A 125 12.34 5.87 -19.99
CA GLN A 125 13.22 5.46 -18.89
C GLN A 125 12.50 5.45 -17.54
N TYR A 126 11.56 6.36 -17.32
CA TYR A 126 10.68 6.31 -16.14
C TYR A 126 9.76 5.09 -16.16
N VAL A 127 9.16 4.76 -17.30
CA VAL A 127 8.29 3.59 -17.45
C VAL A 127 9.10 2.31 -17.20
N ASP A 128 10.27 2.18 -17.80
CA ASP A 128 11.14 1.01 -17.63
C ASP A 128 11.59 0.82 -16.17
N SER A 129 11.78 1.91 -15.42
CA SER A 129 12.14 1.85 -14.00
C SER A 129 10.95 1.49 -13.10
N CYS A 130 9.74 1.95 -13.44
CA CYS A 130 8.52 1.70 -12.67
C CYS A 130 7.90 0.32 -12.94
N LEU A 131 8.01 -0.18 -14.17
CA LEU A 131 7.46 -1.46 -14.61
C LEU A 131 7.83 -2.65 -13.70
N PRO A 132 9.11 -2.90 -13.36
CA PRO A 132 9.49 -4.05 -12.53
C PRO A 132 8.89 -3.98 -11.13
N LEU A 133 8.73 -2.79 -10.55
CA LEU A 133 8.11 -2.60 -9.24
C LEU A 133 6.60 -2.86 -9.28
N ALA A 134 5.92 -2.41 -10.34
CA ALA A 134 4.52 -2.73 -10.55
C ALA A 134 4.29 -4.24 -10.74
N VAL A 135 5.18 -4.89 -11.51
CA VAL A 135 5.15 -6.35 -11.69
C VAL A 135 5.41 -7.07 -10.36
N LEU A 136 6.38 -6.63 -9.56
CA LEU A 136 6.66 -7.19 -8.24
C LEU A 136 5.42 -7.12 -7.34
N ALA A 137 4.76 -5.96 -7.27
CA ALA A 137 3.53 -5.80 -6.48
C ALA A 137 2.40 -6.74 -6.95
N LEU A 138 2.23 -6.89 -8.27
CA LEU A 138 1.28 -7.84 -8.87
C LEU A 138 1.62 -9.30 -8.51
N LEU A 139 2.91 -9.66 -8.51
CA LEU A 139 3.36 -11.00 -8.14
C LEU A 139 3.11 -11.30 -6.66
N CYS A 140 3.33 -10.33 -5.76
CA CYS A 140 2.98 -10.44 -4.34
C CYS A 140 1.47 -10.70 -4.17
N LEU A 141 0.61 -10.06 -4.97
CA LEU A 141 -0.83 -10.32 -4.97
C LEU A 141 -1.15 -11.73 -5.50
N ALA A 142 -0.50 -12.14 -6.58
CA ALA A 142 -0.68 -13.46 -7.20
C ALA A 142 -0.21 -14.60 -6.28
N GLN A 143 0.79 -14.38 -5.43
CA GLN A 143 1.39 -15.36 -4.53
C GLN A 143 0.36 -16.04 -3.61
N VAL A 144 -0.64 -15.31 -3.12
CA VAL A 144 -1.72 -15.91 -2.32
C VAL A 144 -2.53 -16.93 -3.11
N TYR A 145 -2.77 -16.63 -4.38
CA TYR A 145 -3.47 -17.55 -5.26
C TYR A 145 -2.60 -18.75 -5.65
N THR A 146 -1.28 -18.56 -5.84
CA THR A 146 -0.37 -19.68 -6.12
C THR A 146 -0.24 -20.64 -4.93
N PHE A 147 -0.25 -20.16 -3.69
CA PHE A 147 -0.29 -21.02 -2.51
C PHE A 147 -1.56 -21.87 -2.44
N ARG A 148 -2.72 -21.28 -2.79
CA ARG A 148 -3.99 -22.02 -2.89
C ARG A 148 -3.96 -23.05 -4.02
N LEU A 149 -3.40 -22.67 -5.17
CA LEU A 149 -3.24 -23.54 -6.34
C LEU A 149 -2.32 -24.73 -6.04
N ARG A 150 -1.22 -24.52 -5.31
CA ARG A 150 -0.31 -25.60 -4.90
C ARG A 150 -1.06 -26.68 -4.11
N ARG A 151 -1.99 -26.26 -3.24
CA ARG A 151 -2.82 -27.20 -2.47
C ARG A 151 -3.80 -27.97 -3.37
N THR A 152 -4.45 -27.30 -4.34
CA THR A 152 -5.38 -27.99 -5.25
C THR A 152 -4.65 -28.98 -6.16
N ILE A 153 -3.48 -28.60 -6.68
CA ILE A 153 -2.60 -29.48 -7.46
C ILE A 153 -2.17 -30.69 -6.60
N ALA A 154 -1.69 -30.46 -5.37
CA ALA A 154 -1.28 -31.55 -4.49
C ALA A 154 -2.44 -32.49 -4.12
N ALA A 155 -3.65 -31.95 -3.97
CA ALA A 155 -4.86 -32.74 -3.74
C ALA A 155 -5.22 -33.63 -4.93
N PHE A 156 -4.99 -33.14 -6.16
CA PHE A 156 -5.20 -33.89 -7.39
C PHE A 156 -4.21 -35.05 -7.54
N TYR A 157 -2.92 -34.82 -7.33
CA TYR A 157 -1.89 -35.86 -7.48
C TYR A 157 -1.83 -36.86 -6.31
N PHE A 158 -2.15 -36.44 -5.07
CA PHE A 158 -2.03 -37.28 -3.87
C PHE A 158 -3.35 -37.39 -3.07
N PRO A 159 -4.41 -37.98 -3.64
CA PRO A 159 -5.74 -38.01 -3.02
C PRO A 159 -5.77 -38.76 -1.68
N LYS A 160 -4.97 -39.82 -1.52
CA LYS A 160 -4.88 -40.58 -0.26
C LYS A 160 -4.36 -39.71 0.90
N ARG A 161 -3.34 -38.89 0.65
CA ARG A 161 -2.78 -37.98 1.66
C ARG A 161 -3.73 -36.83 1.98
N GLU A 162 -4.38 -36.25 0.97
CA GLU A 162 -5.36 -35.19 1.22
C GLU A 162 -6.57 -35.70 2.01
N LYS A 163 -7.07 -36.90 1.71
CA LYS A 163 -8.13 -37.54 2.50
C LYS A 163 -7.74 -37.68 3.97
N SER A 164 -6.51 -38.11 4.26
CA SER A 164 -6.01 -38.20 5.64
C SER A 164 -5.95 -36.83 6.33
N ARG A 165 -5.49 -35.78 5.63
CA ARG A 165 -5.46 -34.40 6.14
C ARG A 165 -6.85 -33.86 6.43
N VAL A 166 -7.81 -34.11 5.54
CA VAL A 166 -9.22 -33.70 5.71
C VAL A 166 -9.86 -34.44 6.88
N LEU A 167 -9.65 -35.75 7.02
CA LEU A 167 -10.15 -36.53 8.15
C LEU A 167 -9.54 -36.06 9.49
N TYR A 168 -8.24 -35.79 9.50
CA TYR A 168 -7.58 -35.21 10.67
C TYR A 168 -8.17 -33.85 11.05
N LEU A 169 -8.34 -32.95 10.08
CA LEU A 169 -8.97 -31.64 10.29
C LEU A 169 -10.40 -31.77 10.82
N TYR A 170 -11.19 -32.68 10.25
CA TYR A 170 -12.54 -33.00 10.70
C TYR A 170 -12.56 -33.43 12.17
N ASN A 171 -11.72 -34.40 12.54
CA ASN A 171 -11.63 -34.91 13.91
C ASN A 171 -11.14 -33.84 14.88
N LYS A 172 -10.15 -33.03 14.48
CA LYS A 172 -9.64 -31.91 15.28
C LYS A 172 -10.72 -30.88 15.58
N LEU A 173 -11.49 -30.46 14.57
CA LEU A 173 -12.60 -29.52 14.73
C LEU A 173 -13.70 -30.11 15.63
N LEU A 174 -14.02 -31.40 15.48
CA LEU A 174 -14.99 -32.09 16.31
C LEU A 174 -14.55 -32.15 17.79
N GLN A 175 -13.26 -32.40 18.04
CA GLN A 175 -12.67 -32.37 19.38
C GLN A 175 -12.69 -30.94 19.97
N GLN A 176 -12.34 -29.92 19.17
CA GLN A 176 -12.41 -28.52 19.58
C GLN A 176 -13.83 -28.12 20.01
N ARG A 177 -14.86 -28.49 19.23
CA ARG A 177 -16.28 -28.30 19.59
C ARG A 177 -16.64 -28.95 20.91
N GLN A 178 -16.24 -30.21 21.12
CA GLN A 178 -16.52 -30.89 22.39
C GLN A 178 -15.85 -30.18 23.56
N SER A 179 -14.59 -29.75 23.41
CA SER A 179 -13.87 -29.01 24.43
C SER A 179 -14.53 -27.65 24.73
N PHE A 180 -15.08 -26.98 23.71
CA PHE A 180 -15.80 -25.72 23.85
C PHE A 180 -17.11 -25.92 24.60
N ILE A 181 -17.95 -26.88 24.18
CA ILE A 181 -19.21 -27.19 24.85
C ILE A 181 -18.97 -27.60 26.31
N ARG A 182 -17.97 -28.45 26.59
CA ARG A 182 -17.62 -28.84 27.96
C ARG A 182 -17.23 -27.61 28.81
N ARG A 183 -16.41 -26.71 28.27
CA ARG A 183 -16.03 -25.46 28.96
C ARG A 183 -17.23 -24.54 29.20
N GLN A 184 -18.10 -24.36 28.21
CA GLN A 184 -19.30 -23.53 28.35
C GLN A 184 -20.30 -24.13 29.35
N ARG A 185 -20.53 -25.44 29.33
CA ARG A 185 -21.37 -26.11 30.33
C ARG A 185 -20.87 -25.90 31.76
N LYS A 186 -19.55 -26.01 31.97
CA LYS A 186 -18.94 -25.70 33.28
C LYS A 186 -19.19 -24.23 33.69
N ARG A 187 -19.00 -23.28 32.77
CA ARG A 187 -19.27 -21.85 33.03
C ARG A 187 -20.75 -21.58 33.34
N ILE A 188 -21.67 -22.19 32.60
CA ILE A 188 -23.11 -22.06 32.84
C ILE A 188 -23.49 -22.68 34.18
N ALA A 189 -22.99 -23.88 34.49
CA ALA A 189 -23.24 -24.52 35.78
C ALA A 189 -22.66 -23.72 36.95
N GLN A 190 -21.49 -23.09 36.80
CA GLN A 190 -20.92 -22.18 37.79
C GLN A 190 -21.79 -20.93 37.97
N ARG A 191 -22.23 -20.30 36.88
CA ARG A 191 -23.14 -19.15 36.94
C ARG A 191 -24.51 -19.48 37.53
N ALA A 192 -25.03 -20.67 37.27
CA ALA A 192 -26.30 -21.13 37.82
C ALA A 192 -26.22 -21.45 39.32
N ARG A 193 -25.00 -21.69 39.85
CA ARG A 193 -24.74 -21.86 41.29
C ARG A 193 -24.44 -20.56 42.00
N GLN A 194 -24.10 -19.50 41.26
CA GLN A 194 -23.91 -18.16 41.81
C GLN A 194 -25.28 -17.48 41.89
N ASP A 195 -25.57 -16.85 43.03
CA ASP A 195 -26.79 -16.05 43.15
C ASP A 195 -26.81 -14.95 42.08
N PRO A 196 -28.00 -14.63 41.51
CA PRO A 196 -28.11 -13.61 40.49
C PRO A 196 -27.53 -12.30 41.03
N GLY A 197 -26.39 -11.88 40.47
CA GLY A 197 -25.73 -10.65 40.88
C GLY A 197 -26.67 -9.45 40.72
N LEU A 198 -26.52 -8.45 41.59
CA LEU A 198 -27.38 -7.26 41.67
C LEU A 198 -27.65 -6.59 40.30
N GLY A 199 -26.71 -6.68 39.35
CA GLY A 199 -26.87 -6.16 37.99
C GLY A 199 -27.88 -6.92 37.12
N THR A 200 -28.07 -8.22 37.32
CA THR A 200 -29.05 -9.04 36.58
C THR A 200 -30.48 -8.80 37.07
N SER A 201 -30.68 -8.63 38.38
CA SER A 201 -31.97 -8.29 38.96
C SER A 201 -32.40 -6.85 38.63
N LEU A 202 -31.44 -5.90 38.60
CA LEU A 202 -31.69 -4.54 38.10
C LEU A 202 -32.07 -4.53 36.61
N LEU A 203 -31.42 -5.37 35.80
CA LEU A 203 -31.76 -5.52 34.38
C LEU A 203 -33.19 -6.06 34.20
N GLU A 204 -33.54 -7.13 34.92
CA GLU A 204 -34.89 -7.72 34.90
C GLU A 204 -35.95 -6.73 35.39
N TRP A 205 -35.64 -5.95 36.43
CA TRP A 205 -36.50 -4.89 36.95
C TRP A 205 -36.70 -3.75 35.94
N CYS A 206 -35.62 -3.24 35.35
CA CYS A 206 -35.69 -2.23 34.29
C CYS A 206 -36.48 -2.76 33.08
N CYS A 207 -36.31 -4.04 32.75
CA CYS A 207 -37.04 -4.66 31.66
C CYS A 207 -38.55 -4.81 31.95
N ARG A 208 -38.93 -5.13 33.19
CA ARG A 208 -40.33 -5.11 33.64
C ARG A 208 -40.94 -3.71 33.61
N ARG A 209 -40.15 -2.69 33.95
CA ARG A 209 -40.61 -1.30 34.03
C ARG A 209 -40.70 -0.62 32.65
N TRP A 210 -39.83 -1.00 31.70
CA TRP A 210 -39.74 -0.39 30.37
C TRP A 210 -39.70 -1.45 29.25
N PRO A 211 -40.86 -1.95 28.79
CA PRO A 211 -40.92 -3.03 27.80
C PRO A 211 -40.31 -2.64 26.44
N ARG A 212 -40.30 -1.35 26.09
CA ARG A 212 -39.67 -0.82 24.87
C ARG A 212 -38.13 -0.94 24.88
N LEU A 213 -37.48 -0.84 26.06
CA LEU A 213 -36.03 -1.03 26.20
C LEU A 213 -35.63 -2.51 26.04
N CYS A 214 -36.49 -3.45 26.44
CA CYS A 214 -36.22 -4.89 26.27
C CYS A 214 -36.16 -5.32 24.81
N CYS A 215 -36.86 -4.62 23.90
CA CYS A 215 -36.78 -4.90 22.47
C CYS A 215 -35.36 -4.72 21.91
N TRP A 216 -34.50 -3.94 22.57
CA TRP A 216 -33.10 -3.77 22.20
C TRP A 216 -32.18 -4.85 22.80
N MET A 217 -32.63 -5.56 23.85
CA MET A 217 -31.95 -6.76 24.33
C MET A 217 -32.31 -7.96 23.48
N ARG A 218 -31.60 -8.11 22.36
CA ARG A 218 -31.65 -9.34 21.58
C ARG A 218 -31.28 -10.53 22.45
N ARG A 219 -32.20 -11.50 22.57
CA ARG A 219 -31.89 -12.79 23.19
C ARG A 219 -30.79 -13.47 22.40
N SER A 220 -29.88 -14.11 23.11
CA SER A 220 -28.76 -14.83 22.52
C SER A 220 -28.69 -16.24 23.08
N CYS A 221 -28.07 -17.15 22.32
CA CYS A 221 -27.92 -18.52 22.77
C CYS A 221 -27.04 -18.58 24.02
N THR A 222 -27.52 -19.26 25.07
CA THR A 222 -26.83 -19.39 26.36
C THR A 222 -25.45 -20.06 26.26
N VAL A 223 -25.21 -20.88 25.23
CA VAL A 223 -23.97 -21.65 25.05
C VAL A 223 -22.96 -20.92 24.15
N CYS A 224 -23.40 -20.35 23.03
CA CYS A 224 -22.52 -19.78 22.00
C CYS A 224 -22.62 -18.27 21.84
N GLY A 225 -23.57 -17.61 22.51
CA GLY A 225 -23.80 -16.17 22.43
C GLY A 225 -24.28 -15.66 21.06
N GLN A 226 -24.64 -16.55 20.13
CA GLN A 226 -25.18 -16.13 18.84
C GLN A 226 -26.57 -15.48 19.04
N PRO A 227 -26.89 -14.41 18.28
CA PRO A 227 -28.19 -13.77 18.37
C PRO A 227 -29.30 -14.75 17.98
N GLU A 228 -30.50 -14.52 18.51
CA GLU A 228 -31.68 -15.32 18.23
C GLU A 228 -31.90 -15.49 16.72
N THR A 229 -32.12 -16.74 16.31
CA THR A 229 -32.48 -17.10 14.95
C THR A 229 -33.88 -17.70 14.97
N PRO A 230 -34.67 -17.63 13.88
CA PRO A 230 -36.04 -18.16 13.85
C PRO A 230 -36.13 -19.68 14.08
N ARG A 231 -35.00 -20.38 14.15
CA ARG A 231 -34.88 -21.82 14.44
C ARG A 231 -34.31 -22.09 15.84
N ALA A 232 -34.29 -21.10 16.73
CA ALA A 232 -33.88 -21.27 18.11
C ALA A 232 -34.86 -22.18 18.87
N ARG A 233 -34.35 -22.98 19.79
CA ARG A 233 -35.15 -23.85 20.67
C ARG A 233 -35.06 -23.32 22.09
N VAL A 234 -36.21 -23.22 22.75
CA VAL A 234 -36.28 -22.90 24.17
C VAL A 234 -36.26 -24.21 24.96
N CYS A 235 -35.63 -24.21 26.12
CA CYS A 235 -35.68 -25.31 27.05
C CYS A 235 -37.15 -25.66 27.39
N PRO A 236 -37.58 -26.94 27.31
CA PRO A 236 -38.96 -27.34 27.63
C PRO A 236 -39.25 -27.25 29.13
N ALA A 237 -38.23 -27.08 29.97
CA ALA A 237 -38.44 -26.88 31.40
C ALA A 237 -39.10 -25.51 31.66
N PRO A 238 -40.26 -25.47 32.33
CA PRO A 238 -41.12 -24.28 32.43
C PRO A 238 -40.45 -23.09 33.14
N THR A 239 -39.45 -23.36 33.99
CA THR A 239 -38.74 -22.35 34.78
C THR A 239 -37.40 -21.93 34.19
N CYS A 240 -36.88 -22.64 33.18
CA CYS A 240 -35.52 -22.45 32.71
C CYS A 240 -35.40 -21.32 31.68
N GLY A 241 -36.39 -21.18 30.77
CA GLY A 241 -36.45 -20.12 29.75
C GLY A 241 -35.23 -20.03 28.81
N ALA A 242 -34.26 -20.93 28.94
CA ALA A 242 -32.98 -20.83 28.27
C ALA A 242 -33.11 -21.07 26.77
N LEU A 243 -32.50 -20.17 25.99
CA LEU A 243 -32.53 -20.21 24.53
C LEU A 243 -31.27 -20.85 23.96
N TYR A 244 -31.47 -21.82 23.08
CA TYR A 244 -30.39 -22.58 22.44
C TYR A 244 -30.46 -22.46 20.92
N CYS A 245 -29.28 -22.38 20.31
CA CYS A 245 -29.13 -22.49 18.87
C CYS A 245 -29.32 -23.96 18.42
N ARG A 246 -29.77 -24.21 17.17
CA ARG A 246 -29.96 -25.58 16.65
C ARG A 246 -28.72 -26.47 16.76
N SER A 247 -27.53 -25.90 16.63
CA SER A 247 -26.26 -26.64 16.75
C SER A 247 -25.78 -26.79 18.20
N CYS A 248 -26.39 -26.07 19.15
CA CYS A 248 -26.07 -26.06 20.57
C CYS A 248 -27.03 -26.94 21.41
N TRP A 249 -28.22 -27.22 20.86
CA TRP A 249 -29.25 -28.11 21.41
C TRP A 249 -28.79 -29.57 21.34
#